data_AF-A0A7K3Y1X2-F1
#
_entry.id   AF-A0A7K3Y1X2-F1
#
_cell.length_a   1.000
_cell.length_b   1.000
_cell.length_c   1.000
_cell.angle_alpha   90.00
_cell.angle_beta   90.00
_cell.angle_gamma   90.00
#
_symmetry.space_group_name_H-M   'P 1'
#
loop_
_entity.id
_entity.type
_entity.pdbx_description
1 polymer ?
#
loop_
_entity_poly.entity_id
_entity_poly.type
_entity_poly.pdbx_seq_one_letter_code
_entity_poly.pdbx_strand_id
1 'polypeptide(L)'
;VMMISQGSSEANISIIIDESHQDAAMCALTPIVKQGIVREVTYDRDVAAVAVVGAGMAGTPGTGGRIFSALGQAGINVMMISQGSSEVNVSFVVKGGDGKRALQVLHDEFHLSENSDD
;
A
#
# COMPACT_ATOMS: atom_id res chain seq x y z
N VAL A 1 -3.43 12.85 1.14
CA VAL A 1 -2.42 11.77 1.24
C VAL A 1 -3.04 10.61 1.97
N MET A 2 -2.99 9.40 1.40
CA MET A 2 -3.56 8.19 1.98
C MET A 2 -2.48 7.29 2.58
N MET A 3 -1.31 7.20 1.94
CA MET A 3 -0.19 6.38 2.42
C MET A 3 1.14 7.09 2.20
N ILE A 4 2.10 6.85 3.09
CA ILE A 4 3.49 7.30 2.99
C ILE A 4 4.40 6.10 3.30
N SER A 5 5.45 5.93 2.51
CA SER A 5 6.52 4.96 2.75
C SER A 5 7.84 5.60 2.33
N GLN A 6 8.87 5.43 3.15
CA GLN A 6 10.16 6.10 2.96
C GLN A 6 11.29 5.10 3.14
N GLY A 7 12.22 5.09 2.18
CA GLY A 7 13.45 4.28 2.22
C GLY A 7 14.66 5.16 2.50
N SER A 8 15.44 4.83 3.55
CA SER A 8 16.51 5.69 4.07
C SER A 8 17.74 5.80 3.15
N SER A 9 18.05 4.78 2.37
CA SER A 9 19.31 4.70 1.62
C SER A 9 19.43 5.72 0.48
N GLU A 10 18.31 6.09 -0.15
CA GLU A 10 18.27 7.06 -1.25
C GLU A 10 17.41 8.29 -0.92
N ALA A 11 16.90 8.38 0.31
CA ALA A 11 15.93 9.40 0.73
C ALA A 11 14.67 9.45 -0.17
N ASN A 12 14.28 8.32 -0.77
CA ASN A 12 13.07 8.22 -1.59
C ASN A 12 11.82 8.19 -0.71
N ILE A 13 10.80 8.92 -1.11
CA ILE A 13 9.47 8.93 -0.48
C ILE A 13 8.43 8.54 -1.53
N SER A 14 7.67 7.49 -1.23
CA SER A 14 6.48 7.10 -1.99
C SER A 14 5.23 7.60 -1.26
N ILE A 15 4.33 8.23 -2.01
CA ILE A 15 3.10 8.81 -1.47
C ILE A 15 1.93 8.34 -2.33
N ILE A 16 0.88 7.84 -1.69
CA ILE A 16 -0.40 7.57 -2.36
C ILE A 16 -1.33 8.75 -2.09
N ILE A 17 -1.94 9.27 -3.15
CA ILE A 17 -2.92 10.35 -3.12
C ILE A 17 -4.16 9.92 -3.89
N ASP A 18 -5.27 10.57 -3.61
CA ASP A 18 -6.45 10.47 -4.47
C ASP A 18 -6.12 11.06 -5.85
N GLU A 19 -6.56 10.40 -6.92
CA GLU A 19 -6.24 10.81 -8.30
C GLU A 19 -6.71 12.24 -8.60
N SER A 20 -7.82 12.70 -7.97
CA SER A 20 -8.31 14.08 -8.13
C SER A 20 -7.31 15.15 -7.65
N HIS A 21 -6.34 14.79 -6.82
CA HIS A 21 -5.31 15.71 -6.30
C HIS A 21 -4.01 15.68 -7.09
N GLN A 22 -3.89 14.90 -8.17
CA GLN A 22 -2.63 14.70 -8.87
C GLN A 22 -2.02 16.04 -9.37
N ASP A 23 -2.82 16.87 -10.04
CA ASP A 23 -2.33 18.13 -10.61
C ASP A 23 -1.89 19.11 -9.51
N ALA A 24 -2.65 19.16 -8.42
CA ALA A 24 -2.32 19.98 -7.25
C ALA A 24 -1.00 19.52 -6.60
N ALA A 25 -0.79 18.20 -6.48
CA ALA A 25 0.44 17.64 -5.92
C ALA A 25 1.66 17.97 -6.78
N MET A 26 1.55 17.81 -8.11
CA MET A 26 2.65 18.17 -9.03
C MET A 26 2.97 19.66 -9.00
N CYS A 27 1.94 20.52 -8.95
CA CYS A 27 2.11 21.96 -8.80
C CYS A 27 2.86 22.31 -7.51
N ALA A 28 2.49 21.68 -6.39
CA ALA A 28 3.13 21.90 -5.10
C ALA A 28 4.59 21.39 -5.03
N LEU A 29 4.92 20.30 -5.73
CA LEU A 29 6.26 19.71 -5.75
C LEU A 29 7.21 20.38 -6.75
N THR A 30 6.70 21.01 -7.80
CA THR A 30 7.50 21.64 -8.86
C THR A 30 8.56 22.64 -8.32
N PRO A 31 8.25 23.55 -7.38
CA PRO A 31 9.25 24.46 -6.83
C PRO A 31 10.39 23.73 -6.11
N ILE A 32 10.08 22.66 -5.39
CA ILE A 32 11.04 21.87 -4.61
C ILE A 32 12.02 21.15 -5.55
N VAL A 33 11.53 20.63 -6.67
CA VAL A 33 12.36 20.03 -7.73
C VAL A 33 13.25 21.11 -8.38
N LYS A 34 12.70 22.28 -8.70
CA LYS A 34 13.47 23.39 -9.30
C LYS A 34 14.58 23.93 -8.38
N GLN A 35 14.39 23.85 -7.07
CA GLN A 35 15.40 24.23 -6.07
C GLN A 35 16.50 23.16 -5.90
N GLY A 36 16.38 22.00 -6.57
CA GLY A 36 17.36 20.92 -6.48
C GLY A 36 17.31 20.14 -5.16
N ILE A 37 16.26 20.31 -4.35
CA ILE A 37 16.08 19.59 -3.08
C ILE A 37 15.70 18.13 -3.37
N VAL A 38 14.89 17.90 -4.39
CA VAL A 38 14.45 16.59 -4.87
C VAL A 38 14.95 16.38 -6.28
N ARG A 39 15.58 15.23 -6.56
CA ARG A 39 16.14 14.91 -7.88
C ARG A 39 15.06 14.84 -8.96
N GLU A 40 13.96 14.13 -8.68
CA GLU A 40 12.88 13.90 -9.61
C GLU A 40 11.58 13.54 -8.88
N VAL A 41 10.45 13.72 -9.56
CA VAL A 41 9.13 13.27 -9.09
C VAL A 41 8.48 12.51 -10.24
N THR A 42 8.08 11.27 -9.96
CA THR A 42 7.37 10.39 -10.89
C THR A 42 6.05 9.94 -10.27
N TYR A 43 5.10 9.52 -11.09
CA TYR A 43 3.81 9.01 -10.63
C TYR A 43 3.33 7.87 -11.53
N ASP A 44 2.53 6.97 -10.95
CA ASP A 44 1.82 5.90 -11.65
C ASP A 44 0.35 5.95 -11.21
N ARG A 45 -0.57 5.94 -12.19
CA ARG A 45 -2.02 5.95 -11.95
C ARG A 45 -2.60 4.54 -11.86
N ASP A 46 -1.92 3.55 -12.46
CA ASP A 46 -2.38 2.17 -12.53
C ASP A 46 -1.97 1.38 -11.27
N VAL A 47 -2.53 1.82 -10.14
CA VAL A 47 -2.24 1.25 -8.83
C VAL A 47 -3.51 1.07 -8.02
N ALA A 48 -3.51 0.08 -7.13
CA ALA A 48 -4.57 -0.13 -6.16
C ALA A 48 -3.98 -0.21 -4.75
N ALA A 49 -4.53 0.59 -3.84
CA ALA A 49 -4.22 0.49 -2.41
C ALA A 49 -5.13 -0.55 -1.76
N VAL A 50 -4.56 -1.47 -0.99
CA VAL A 50 -5.26 -2.51 -0.25
C VAL A 50 -4.86 -2.38 1.23
N ALA A 51 -5.85 -2.52 2.11
CA ALA A 51 -5.63 -2.49 3.55
C ALA A 51 -6.20 -3.76 4.19
N VAL A 52 -5.38 -4.41 5.01
CA VAL A 52 -5.80 -5.50 5.89
C VAL A 52 -5.90 -4.94 7.30
N VAL A 53 -7.09 -5.02 7.89
CA VAL A 53 -7.40 -4.44 9.19
C VAL A 53 -7.97 -5.52 10.10
N GLY A 54 -7.51 -5.57 11.35
CA GLY A 54 -8.03 -6.49 12.34
C GLY A 54 -7.45 -6.26 13.73
N ALA A 55 -8.30 -6.24 14.76
CA ALA A 55 -7.87 -6.08 16.14
C ALA A 55 -6.88 -7.18 16.59
N GLY A 56 -7.05 -8.40 16.07
CA GLY A 56 -6.17 -9.54 16.34
C GLY A 56 -4.79 -9.46 15.68
N MET A 57 -4.49 -8.44 14.88
CA MET A 57 -3.17 -8.27 14.27
C MET A 57 -2.14 -7.68 15.24
N ALA A 58 -2.60 -6.81 16.17
CA ALA A 58 -1.71 -6.15 17.13
C ALA A 58 -1.09 -7.15 18.09
N GLY A 59 0.25 -7.13 18.21
CA GLY A 59 0.98 -8.07 19.07
C GLY A 59 0.95 -9.53 18.60
N THR A 60 0.41 -9.84 17.41
CA THR A 60 0.37 -11.20 16.85
C THR A 60 1.43 -11.37 15.76
N PRO A 61 2.54 -12.07 16.05
CA PRO A 61 3.58 -12.33 15.06
C PRO A 61 3.05 -13.15 13.88
N GLY A 62 3.60 -12.89 12.69
CA GLY A 62 3.33 -13.70 11.50
C GLY A 62 2.21 -13.19 10.60
N THR A 63 1.36 -12.25 11.04
CA THR A 63 0.28 -11.69 10.20
C THR A 63 0.82 -11.08 8.91
N GLY A 64 1.85 -10.24 8.98
CA GLY A 64 2.48 -9.69 7.78
C GLY A 64 3.08 -10.76 6.86
N GLY A 65 3.71 -11.79 7.45
CA GLY A 65 4.26 -12.92 6.70
C GLY A 65 3.17 -13.69 5.94
N ARG A 66 2.02 -13.92 6.57
CA ARG A 66 0.85 -14.57 5.94
C ARG A 66 0.31 -13.75 4.77
N ILE A 67 0.08 -12.45 4.99
CA ILE A 67 -0.41 -11.52 3.95
C ILE A 67 0.49 -11.57 2.71
N PHE A 68 1.79 -11.34 2.89
CA PHE A 68 2.70 -11.22 1.75
C PHE A 68 3.06 -12.56 1.12
N SER A 69 2.99 -13.67 1.88
CA SER A 69 3.15 -15.02 1.30
C SER A 69 1.98 -15.39 0.41
N ALA A 70 0.75 -15.14 0.84
CA ALA A 70 -0.45 -15.42 0.03
C ALA A 70 -0.43 -14.64 -1.29
N LEU A 71 -0.11 -13.33 -1.24
CA LEU A 71 0.04 -12.51 -2.44
C LEU A 71 1.17 -13.02 -3.36
N GLY A 72 2.32 -13.39 -2.80
CA GLY A 72 3.44 -13.94 -3.55
C GLY A 72 3.10 -15.27 -4.23
N GLN A 73 2.39 -16.18 -3.56
CA GLN A 73 1.91 -17.44 -4.13
C GLN A 73 0.90 -17.23 -5.26
N ALA A 74 0.10 -16.17 -5.18
CA ALA A 74 -0.76 -15.73 -6.27
C ALA A 74 0.01 -14.99 -7.39
N GLY A 75 1.31 -14.74 -7.26
CA GLY A 75 2.08 -13.97 -8.24
C GLY A 75 1.64 -12.51 -8.34
N ILE A 76 1.14 -11.93 -7.24
CA ILE A 76 0.78 -10.52 -7.16
C ILE A 76 1.96 -9.73 -6.62
N ASN A 77 2.42 -8.74 -7.38
CA ASN A 77 3.55 -7.92 -7.00
C ASN A 77 3.14 -6.77 -6.07
N VAL A 78 3.83 -6.64 -4.93
CA VAL A 78 3.63 -5.54 -3.97
C VAL A 78 4.65 -4.45 -4.24
N MET A 79 4.17 -3.25 -4.57
CA MET A 79 5.00 -2.11 -4.97
C MET A 79 5.36 -1.19 -3.80
N MET A 80 4.50 -1.16 -2.78
CA MET A 80 4.69 -0.30 -1.59
C MET A 80 4.05 -0.97 -0.39
N ILE A 81 4.69 -0.85 0.77
CA ILE A 81 4.15 -1.27 2.06
C ILE A 81 4.17 -0.06 3.00
N SER A 82 3.07 0.13 3.74
CA SER A 82 2.94 1.12 4.79
C SER A 82 2.25 0.46 5.99
N GLN A 83 2.99 0.36 7.09
CA GLN A 83 2.50 -0.18 8.36
C GLN A 83 2.83 0.84 9.45
N GLY A 84 1.81 1.29 10.16
CA GLY A 84 1.95 2.26 11.23
C GLY A 84 2.10 1.58 12.60
N SER A 85 2.40 2.37 13.63
CA SER A 85 2.54 1.89 15.01
C SER A 85 1.29 1.25 15.61
N SER A 86 0.13 1.42 14.99
CA SER A 86 -1.13 0.88 15.49
C SER A 86 -1.19 -0.65 15.40
N GLU A 87 -0.32 -1.32 14.62
CA GLU A 87 -0.23 -2.78 14.38
C GLU A 87 -1.53 -3.51 13.92
N VAL A 88 -2.68 -2.86 14.01
CA VAL A 88 -4.01 -3.33 13.59
C VAL A 88 -4.28 -3.16 12.10
N ASN A 89 -3.36 -2.51 11.37
CA ASN A 89 -3.49 -2.23 9.96
C ASN A 89 -2.17 -2.41 9.23
N VAL A 90 -2.21 -3.15 8.13
CA VAL A 90 -1.15 -3.21 7.12
C VAL A 90 -1.76 -2.76 5.81
N SER A 91 -1.21 -1.69 5.23
CA SER A 91 -1.63 -1.19 3.93
C SER A 91 -0.51 -1.38 2.93
N PHE A 92 -0.86 -1.76 1.71
CA PHE A 92 0.11 -1.98 0.64
C PHE A 92 -0.49 -1.63 -0.71
N VAL A 93 0.36 -1.51 -1.73
CA VAL A 93 -0.03 -1.10 -3.08
C VAL A 93 0.35 -2.19 -4.07
N VAL A 94 -0.57 -2.53 -4.96
CA VAL A 94 -0.40 -3.47 -6.08
C VAL A 94 -0.76 -2.78 -7.39
N LYS A 95 -0.51 -3.43 -8.53
CA LYS A 95 -0.99 -2.92 -9.83
C LYS A 95 -2.52 -2.82 -9.85
N GLY A 96 -3.07 -1.83 -10.55
CA GLY A 96 -4.51 -1.59 -10.59
C GLY A 96 -5.30 -2.83 -10.98
N GLY A 97 -4.83 -3.55 -12.01
CA GLY A 97 -5.42 -4.83 -12.45
C GLY A 97 -5.42 -5.95 -11.41
N ASP A 98 -4.50 -5.94 -10.45
CA ASP A 98 -4.39 -6.97 -9.41
C ASP A 98 -5.23 -6.68 -8.16
N GLY A 99 -5.75 -5.45 -8.00
CA GLY A 99 -6.42 -5.03 -6.76
C GLY A 99 -7.57 -5.95 -6.32
N LYS A 100 -8.46 -6.32 -7.24
CA LYS A 100 -9.57 -7.24 -6.95
C LYS A 100 -9.08 -8.65 -6.61
N ARG A 101 -8.04 -9.11 -7.30
CA ARG A 101 -7.46 -10.45 -7.08
C ARG A 101 -6.74 -10.53 -5.74
N ALA A 102 -6.03 -9.46 -5.36
CA ALA A 102 -5.40 -9.33 -4.06
C ALA A 102 -6.43 -9.41 -2.93
N LEU A 103 -7.59 -8.75 -3.10
CA LEU A 103 -8.69 -8.84 -2.14
C LEU A 103 -9.21 -10.28 -2.01
N GLN A 104 -9.46 -10.96 -3.12
CA GLN A 104 -9.95 -12.35 -3.12
C GLN A 104 -8.97 -13.29 -2.42
N VAL A 105 -7.69 -13.25 -2.79
CA VAL A 105 -6.63 -14.07 -2.19
C VAL A 105 -6.55 -13.87 -0.68
N LEU A 106 -6.68 -12.63 -0.22
CA LEU A 106 -6.64 -12.33 1.22
C LEU A 106 -7.91 -12.73 1.94
N HIS A 107 -9.09 -12.56 1.33
CA HIS A 107 -10.33 -13.07 1.91
C HIS A 107 -10.28 -14.59 2.13
N ASP A 108 -9.75 -15.33 1.16
CA ASP A 108 -9.61 -16.79 1.24
C ASP A 108 -8.53 -17.18 2.29
N GLU A 109 -7.36 -16.55 2.29
CA GLU A 109 -6.29 -16.81 3.28
C GLU A 109 -6.74 -16.58 4.74
N PHE A 110 -7.64 -15.63 4.95
CA PHE A 110 -8.19 -15.32 6.28
C PHE A 110 -9.57 -15.95 6.53
N HIS A 111 -10.08 -16.81 5.62
CA HIS A 111 -11.38 -17.48 5.72
C HIS A 111 -12.55 -16.51 5.99
N LEU A 112 -12.49 -15.30 5.41
CA LEU A 112 -13.48 -14.24 5.65
C LEU A 112 -14.77 -14.45 4.82
N SER A 113 -14.72 -15.32 3.82
CA SER A 113 -15.85 -15.70 2.95
C SER A 113 -16.78 -16.74 3.60
N GLU A 114 -16.37 -17.39 4.69
CA GLU A 114 -17.14 -18.45 5.37
C GLU A 114 -17.99 -17.93 6.55
N ASN A 115 -17.77 -16.68 7.00
CA ASN A 115 -18.44 -16.09 8.17
C ASN A 115 -19.62 -15.16 7.82
N SER A 116 -20.32 -15.39 6.70
CA SER A 116 -21.51 -14.58 6.35
C SER A 116 -22.82 -15.05 7.01
N ASP A 117 -22.77 -16.09 7.85
CA ASP A 117 -23.91 -16.58 8.61
C ASP A 117 -23.57 -16.61 10.12
N ASP A 118 -23.87 -15.51 10.83
CA ASP A 118 -24.25 -15.47 12.25
C ASP A 118 -24.84 -14.08 12.62
#